data_AF-A0A1U9NLW0-F1
#
_entry.id   AF-A0A1U9NLW0-F1
#
_cell.length_a   1.000
_cell.length_b   1.000
_cell.length_c   1.000
_cell.angle_alpha   90.00
_cell.angle_beta   90.00
_cell.angle_gamma   90.00
#
_symmetry.space_group_name_H-M   'P 1'
#
loop_
_entity.id
_entity.type
_entity.pdbx_description
1 polymer ?
#
loop_
_entity_poly.entity_id
_entity_poly.type
_entity_poly.pdbx_seq_one_letter_code
_entity_poly.pdbx_strand_id
1 'polypeptide(L)'
;MWLCTRYGFFSVVRGNDRISPGKVMVRARKAGHLRNLQGRFAELRDVPLKTSSTTDYPCRLVVDREVWARIGAELAADIDYTNFKNAAGDELAGDSDYSEFLHEVWWKGMQLLQRSEE
;
A
#
# COMPACT_ATOMS: atom_id res chain seq x y z
N MET A 1 -4.77 1.74 -8.51
CA MET A 1 -3.42 1.13 -8.48
C MET A 1 -3.30 0.22 -7.28
N TRP A 2 -2.53 -0.86 -7.39
CA TRP A 2 -2.05 -1.62 -6.24
C TRP A 2 -0.59 -1.27 -6.01
N LEU A 3 -0.19 -1.09 -4.75
CA LEU A 3 1.19 -0.81 -4.38
C LEU A 3 1.62 -1.80 -3.30
N CYS A 4 2.70 -2.52 -3.56
CA CYS A 4 3.51 -3.14 -2.54
C CYS A 4 4.61 -2.15 -2.17
N THR A 5 4.77 -1.86 -0.87
CA THR A 5 5.79 -0.94 -0.35
C THR A 5 6.43 -1.56 0.89
N ARG A 6 7.55 -1.02 1.37
CA ARG A 6 8.12 -1.48 2.65
C ARG A 6 7.16 -1.29 3.83
N TYR A 7 6.19 -0.37 3.72
CA TYR A 7 5.21 -0.05 4.77
C TYR A 7 3.93 -0.89 4.71
N GLY A 8 3.75 -1.70 3.66
CA GLY A 8 2.60 -2.60 3.49
C GLY A 8 2.00 -2.61 2.09
N PHE A 9 0.84 -3.26 1.96
CA PHE A 9 0.09 -3.37 0.71
C PHE A 9 -1.13 -2.44 0.67
N PHE A 10 -1.24 -1.70 -0.43
CA PHE A 10 -2.31 -0.71 -0.61
C PHE A 10 -3.05 -0.87 -1.94
N SER A 11 -4.37 -0.81 -1.87
CA SER A 11 -5.24 -0.68 -3.04
C SER A 11 -5.82 0.73 -3.10
N VAL A 12 -5.26 1.55 -3.99
CA VAL A 12 -5.59 2.97 -4.09
C VAL A 12 -6.50 3.23 -5.28
N VAL A 13 -7.66 3.81 -5.02
CA VAL A 13 -8.70 4.08 -6.01
C VAL A 13 -9.21 5.50 -5.90
N ARG A 14 -9.73 6.05 -7.01
CA ARG A 14 -10.41 7.34 -7.00
C ARG A 14 -11.62 7.30 -6.04
N GLY A 15 -11.84 8.37 -5.29
CA GLY A 15 -13.06 8.57 -4.51
C GLY A 15 -14.28 8.64 -5.41
N ASN A 16 -15.33 7.91 -5.04
CA ASN A 16 -16.63 8.01 -5.71
C ASN A 16 -17.35 9.31 -5.32
N ASP A 17 -18.55 9.52 -5.86
CA ASP A 17 -19.32 10.75 -5.64
C ASP A 17 -19.71 10.98 -4.17
N ARG A 18 -19.75 9.93 -3.34
CA ARG A 18 -20.02 10.04 -1.89
C ARG A 18 -18.81 10.52 -1.08
N ILE A 19 -17.61 10.47 -1.66
CA ILE A 19 -16.35 10.84 -0.99
C ILE A 19 -15.80 12.14 -1.55
N SER A 20 -15.76 12.24 -2.89
CA SER A 20 -15.29 13.34 -3.73
C SER A 20 -14.37 12.78 -4.82
N PRO A 21 -14.62 13.12 -6.11
CA PRO A 21 -13.70 12.82 -7.20
C PRO A 21 -12.28 13.36 -6.99
N GLY A 22 -12.09 14.46 -6.25
CA GLY A 22 -10.79 15.06 -5.98
C GLY A 22 -9.93 14.28 -4.97
N LYS A 23 -10.48 13.23 -4.36
CA LYS A 23 -9.81 12.41 -3.35
C LYS A 23 -9.50 11.01 -3.88
N VAL A 24 -8.62 10.33 -3.18
CA VAL A 24 -8.36 8.90 -3.32
C VAL A 24 -8.68 8.18 -2.02
N MET A 25 -9.10 6.93 -2.16
CA MET A 25 -9.22 6.00 -1.05
C MET A 25 -8.02 5.09 -1.05
N VAL A 26 -7.20 5.19 -0.01
CA VAL A 26 -6.05 4.30 0.24
C VAL A 26 -6.54 3.18 1.14
N ARG A 27 -6.61 1.97 0.59
CA ARG A 27 -7.24 0.82 1.27
C ARG A 27 -6.22 -0.24 1.61
N ALA A 28 -6.38 -0.89 2.76
CA ALA A 28 -5.55 -2.01 3.19
C ALA A 28 -6.41 -3.10 3.84
N ARG A 29 -5.87 -4.32 3.89
CA ARG A 29 -6.47 -5.43 4.65
C ARG A 29 -6.12 -5.34 6.14
N LYS A 30 -4.90 -4.94 6.46
CA LYS A 30 -4.42 -4.76 7.84
C LYS A 30 -4.40 -3.27 8.20
N ALA A 31 -4.99 -2.92 9.34
CA ALA A 31 -4.91 -1.54 9.87
C ALA A 31 -3.46 -1.13 10.14
N GLY A 32 -2.60 -2.09 10.53
CA GLY A 32 -1.16 -1.86 10.74
C GLY A 32 -0.48 -1.26 9.52
N HIS A 33 -0.77 -1.73 8.31
CA HIS A 33 -0.17 -1.21 7.07
C HIS A 33 -0.49 0.28 6.88
N LEU A 34 -1.74 0.70 7.15
CA LEU A 34 -2.11 2.12 7.09
C LEU A 34 -1.44 2.92 8.20
N ARG A 35 -1.30 2.37 9.41
CA ARG A 35 -0.62 3.05 10.51
C ARG A 35 0.86 3.26 10.24
N ASN A 36 1.54 2.29 9.62
CA ASN A 36 2.94 2.43 9.22
C ASN A 36 3.10 3.56 8.19
N LEU A 37 2.18 3.62 7.22
CA LEU A 37 2.13 4.71 6.26
C LEU A 37 1.90 6.07 6.94
N GLN A 38 1.01 6.15 7.93
CA GLN A 38 0.79 7.36 8.74
C GLN A 38 1.99 7.74 9.61
N GLY A 39 2.75 6.76 10.08
CA GLY A 39 3.98 6.97 10.82
C GLY A 39 5.08 7.59 9.96
N ARG A 40 5.18 7.16 8.69
CA ARG A 40 6.17 7.64 7.74
C ARG A 40 5.85 9.03 7.17
N PHE A 41 4.58 9.33 6.89
CA PHE A 41 4.18 10.56 6.19
C PHE A 41 3.37 11.49 7.08
N ALA A 42 3.92 12.68 7.35
CA ALA A 42 3.31 13.65 8.27
C ALA A 42 1.91 14.10 7.81
N GLU A 43 1.70 14.22 6.50
CA GLU A 43 0.41 14.59 5.90
C GLU A 43 -0.70 13.56 6.14
N LEU A 44 -0.34 12.34 6.54
CA LEU A 44 -1.30 11.28 6.84
C LEU A 44 -1.58 11.11 8.33
N ARG A 45 -0.78 11.73 9.22
CA ARG A 45 -0.81 11.50 10.67
C ARG A 45 -2.20 11.67 11.27
N ASP A 46 -2.90 12.74 10.87
CA ASP A 46 -4.22 13.09 11.40
C ASP A 46 -5.38 12.60 10.51
N VAL A 47 -5.08 11.86 9.43
CA VAL A 47 -6.12 11.32 8.55
C VAL A 47 -6.85 10.18 9.26
N PRO A 48 -8.19 10.23 9.41
CA PRO A 48 -8.90 9.18 10.15
C PRO A 48 -8.83 7.81 9.46
N LEU A 49 -8.32 6.81 10.19
CA LEU A 49 -8.38 5.41 9.80
C LEU A 49 -9.80 4.89 10.01
N LYS A 50 -10.50 4.59 8.91
CA LYS A 50 -11.85 4.03 8.95
C LYS A 50 -11.80 2.51 8.77
N THR A 51 -12.59 1.79 9.56
CA THR A 51 -12.78 0.34 9.44
C THR A 51 -14.21 -0.02 9.09
N SER A 52 -14.42 -1.11 8.35
CA SER A 52 -15.73 -1.64 7.99
C SER A 52 -15.62 -3.14 7.68
N SER A 53 -16.53 -3.96 8.20
CA SER A 53 -16.49 -5.43 8.05
C SER A 53 -17.08 -5.96 6.74
N THR A 54 -17.64 -5.10 5.89
CA THR A 54 -18.44 -5.50 4.72
C THR A 54 -17.73 -5.34 3.38
N THR A 55 -16.42 -5.10 3.38
CA THR A 55 -15.66 -4.80 2.16
C THR A 55 -14.34 -5.57 2.12
N ASP A 56 -13.90 -5.97 0.91
CA ASP A 56 -12.63 -6.70 0.68
C ASP A 56 -11.39 -6.04 1.29
N TYR A 57 -11.43 -4.72 1.45
CA TYR A 57 -10.45 -3.93 2.17
C TYR A 57 -11.11 -3.24 3.37
N PRO A 58 -11.11 -3.87 4.55
CA PRO A 58 -11.83 -3.34 5.70
C PRO A 58 -11.27 -2.01 6.20
N CYS A 59 -9.99 -1.71 5.94
CA CYS A 59 -9.32 -0.50 6.44
C CYS A 59 -9.10 0.51 5.31
N ARG A 60 -9.33 1.79 5.58
CA ARG A 60 -9.14 2.86 4.58
C ARG A 60 -8.79 4.22 5.18
N LEU A 61 -7.98 4.96 4.43
CA LEU A 61 -7.78 6.41 4.54
C LEU A 61 -8.43 7.08 3.33
N VAL A 62 -8.94 8.30 3.52
CA VAL A 62 -9.41 9.16 2.42
C VAL A 62 -8.49 10.37 2.38
N VAL A 63 -7.79 10.54 1.27
CA VAL A 63 -6.69 11.49 1.13
C VAL A 63 -6.92 12.32 -0.12
N ASP A 64 -6.53 13.60 -0.11
CA ASP A 64 -6.57 14.42 -1.32
C ASP A 64 -5.62 13.85 -2.37
N ARG A 65 -6.04 13.85 -3.64
CA ARG A 65 -5.27 13.21 -4.71
C ARG A 65 -3.87 13.82 -4.85
N GLU A 66 -3.74 15.12 -4.66
CA GLU A 66 -2.45 15.82 -4.72
C GLU A 66 -1.52 15.45 -3.57
N VAL A 67 -2.07 15.26 -2.37
CA VAL A 67 -1.31 14.75 -1.21
C VAL A 67 -0.80 13.34 -1.51
N TRP A 68 -1.67 12.47 -2.05
CA TRP A 68 -1.27 11.13 -2.45
C TRP A 68 -0.18 11.14 -3.54
N ALA A 69 -0.25 12.07 -4.49
CA ALA A 69 0.76 12.20 -5.55
C ALA A 69 2.14 12.55 -4.97
N ARG A 70 2.21 13.45 -3.98
CA ARG A 70 3.46 13.78 -3.27
C ARG A 70 4.01 12.59 -2.48
N ILE A 71 3.14 11.89 -1.75
CA ILE A 71 3.52 10.66 -1.04
C ILE A 71 4.04 9.61 -2.03
N GLY A 72 3.45 9.49 -3.21
CA GLY A 72 3.95 8.62 -4.27
C GLY A 72 5.38 8.97 -4.72
N ALA A 73 5.70 10.26 -4.82
CA ALA A 73 7.05 10.73 -5.13
C ALA A 73 8.03 10.40 -3.99
N GLU A 74 7.64 10.59 -2.73
CA GLU A 74 8.48 10.23 -1.59
C GLU A 74 8.69 8.72 -1.45
N LEU A 75 7.66 7.90 -1.67
CA LEU A 75 7.80 6.44 -1.70
C LEU A 75 8.81 5.97 -2.75
N ALA A 76 8.90 6.66 -3.88
CA ALA A 76 9.92 6.39 -4.91
C ALA A 76 11.30 6.87 -4.47
N ALA A 77 11.39 8.04 -3.82
CA ALA A 77 12.63 8.56 -3.26
C ALA A 77 13.18 7.73 -2.10
N ASP A 78 12.30 7.04 -1.37
CA ASP A 78 12.69 6.18 -0.27
C ASP A 78 13.51 4.98 -0.74
N ILE A 79 13.39 4.54 -2.01
CA ILE A 79 14.02 3.30 -2.51
C ILE A 79 15.55 3.35 -2.36
N ASP A 80 16.04 2.78 -1.27
CA ASP A 80 17.43 2.71 -0.82
C ASP A 80 17.92 1.26 -0.68
N TYR A 81 17.12 0.31 -1.15
CA TYR A 81 17.34 -1.13 -1.04
C TYR A 81 17.66 -1.77 -2.40
N THR A 82 18.47 -2.83 -2.35
CA THR A 82 18.77 -3.68 -3.53
C THR A 82 17.79 -4.85 -3.65
N ASN A 83 17.06 -5.18 -2.59
CA ASN A 83 16.04 -6.22 -2.55
C ASN A 83 14.80 -5.75 -1.80
N PHE A 84 13.70 -5.62 -2.51
CA PHE A 84 12.44 -5.12 -1.95
C PHE A 84 11.86 -6.02 -0.84
N LYS A 85 11.87 -7.35 -1.02
CA LYS A 85 11.25 -8.28 -0.05
C LYS A 85 11.99 -8.26 1.29
N ASN A 86 13.32 -8.16 1.25
CA ASN A 86 14.13 -8.03 2.45
C ASN A 86 13.82 -6.71 3.17
N ALA A 87 13.84 -5.59 2.45
CA ALA A 87 13.54 -4.27 3.03
C ALA A 87 12.13 -4.21 3.64
N ALA A 88 11.13 -4.81 2.99
CA ALA A 88 9.78 -4.92 3.54
C ALA A 88 9.70 -5.83 4.77
N GLY A 89 10.47 -6.93 4.80
CA GLY A 89 10.56 -7.83 5.94
C GLY A 89 11.22 -7.19 7.16
N ASP A 90 12.23 -6.35 6.94
CA ASP A 90 12.93 -5.61 8.00
C ASP A 90 12.04 -4.50 8.59
N GLU A 91 11.39 -3.70 7.73
CA GLU A 91 10.48 -2.62 8.15
C GLU A 91 9.25 -3.15 8.88
N LEU A 92 8.71 -4.28 8.44
CA LEU A 92 7.52 -4.92 9.01
C LEU A 92 7.88 -6.19 9.78
N ALA A 93 8.95 -6.11 10.57
CA ALA A 93 9.39 -7.20 11.42
C ALA A 93 8.22 -7.71 12.28
N GLY A 94 7.77 -8.94 12.00
CA GLY A 94 6.63 -9.58 12.66
C GLY A 94 5.35 -9.71 11.83
N ASP A 95 5.28 -9.14 10.63
CA ASP A 95 4.19 -9.38 9.67
C ASP A 95 4.54 -10.51 8.69
N SER A 96 4.57 -11.74 9.21
CA SER A 96 4.90 -12.94 8.42
C SER A 96 3.99 -13.11 7.20
N ASP A 97 2.69 -12.83 7.34
CA ASP A 97 1.74 -12.98 6.23
C ASP A 97 2.04 -12.00 5.10
N TYR A 98 2.54 -10.79 5.40
CA TYR A 98 2.92 -9.85 4.36
C TYR A 98 4.17 -10.31 3.61
N SER A 99 5.17 -10.83 4.34
CA SER A 99 6.34 -11.44 3.71
C SER A 99 5.93 -12.60 2.80
N GLU A 100 5.13 -13.54 3.29
CA GLU A 100 4.60 -14.66 2.52
C GLU A 100 3.84 -14.19 1.27
N PHE A 101 2.94 -13.21 1.42
CA PHE A 101 2.24 -12.59 0.30
C PHE A 101 3.19 -12.03 -0.77
N LEU A 102 4.26 -11.33 -0.38
CA LEU A 102 5.25 -10.80 -1.32
C LEU A 102 6.00 -11.91 -2.05
N HIS A 103 6.33 -12.99 -1.36
CA HIS A 103 6.97 -14.16 -1.97
C HIS A 103 6.05 -14.85 -2.99
N GLU A 104 4.79 -15.07 -2.64
CA GLU A 104 3.79 -15.70 -3.51
C GLU A 104 3.48 -14.86 -4.76
N VAL A 105 3.22 -13.56 -4.59
CA VAL A 105 2.93 -12.66 -5.74
C VAL A 105 4.13 -12.55 -6.66
N TRP A 106 5.35 -12.43 -6.11
CA TRP A 106 6.56 -12.39 -6.92
C TRP A 106 6.75 -13.69 -7.72
N TRP A 107 6.61 -14.84 -7.06
CA TRP A 107 6.77 -16.15 -7.71
C TRP A 107 5.73 -16.37 -8.81
N LYS A 108 4.45 -16.09 -8.53
CA LYS A 108 3.38 -16.21 -9.53
C LYS A 108 3.55 -15.22 -10.67
N GLY A 109 3.97 -13.99 -10.37
CA GLY A 109 4.32 -12.98 -11.37
C GLY A 109 5.41 -13.46 -12.32
N MET A 110 6.52 -13.99 -11.79
CA MET A 110 7.60 -14.58 -12.58
C MET A 110 7.07 -15.67 -13.52
N GLN A 111 6.29 -16.62 -13.00
CA GLN A 111 5.73 -17.71 -13.80
C GLN A 111 4.78 -17.23 -14.91
N LEU A 112 3.94 -16.23 -14.64
CA LEU A 112 2.91 -15.79 -15.59
C LEU A 112 3.46 -14.80 -16.62
N LEU A 113 4.32 -13.87 -16.19
CA LEU A 113 4.80 -12.77 -17.04
C LEU A 113 5.98 -13.19 -17.92
N GLN A 114 6.72 -14.25 -17.57
CA GLN A 114 7.76 -14.81 -18.45
C GLN A 114 7.20 -15.68 -19.57
N ARG A 115 5.99 -16.26 -19.39
CA ARG A 115 5.34 -17.12 -20.39
C ARG A 115 4.87 -16.37 -21.64
N SER A 116 4.77 -15.04 -21.58
CA SER A 116 4.22 -14.21 -22.65
C SER A 116 5.28 -13.59 -23.56
N GLU A 117 6.55 -13.96 -23.43
CA GLU A 117 7.65 -13.47 -24.28
C GLU A 117 8.26 -14.56 -25.19
N GLU A 118 7.65 -15.75 -25.26
CA GLU A 118 7.95 -16.84 -26.22
C GLU A 118 6.87 -16.94 -27.29
#